data_AF-A0A1D6LQH4-F1
#
_entry.id   AF-A0A1D6LQH4-F1
#
_cell.length_a   1.000
_cell.length_b   1.000
_cell.length_c   1.000
_cell.angle_alpha   90.00
_cell.angle_beta   90.00
_cell.angle_gamma   90.00
#
_symmetry.space_group_name_H-M   'P 1'
#
loop_
_entity.id
_entity.type
_entity.pdbx_description
1 polymer ?
#
loop_
_entity_poly.entity_id
_entity_poly.type
_entity_poly.pdbx_seq_one_letter_code
_entity_poly.pdbx_strand_id
1 'polypeptide(L)'
;MWDFDEDPPPSPPRPRPEGRRRGTRRGGWELVEAPMVAPTATLMEAEEYGEMMESVDEVTFTLDGLRPAAQKRTRRASLLALLGICASAERHRVLRSQGLVQQIINAILVLDIDDPPCAIAAGALLFVLASDVSTS
;
A
#
# COMPACT_ATOMS: atom_id res chain seq x y z
N MET A 1 -27.71 -20.92 10.30
CA MET A 1 -27.74 -21.55 8.97
C MET A 1 -28.04 -20.42 8.01
N TRP A 2 -27.00 -19.84 7.40
CA TRP A 2 -27.14 -18.78 6.41
C TRP A 2 -26.90 -19.46 5.07
N ASP A 3 -27.98 -19.64 4.31
CA ASP A 3 -27.92 -20.14 2.94
C ASP A 3 -27.37 -19.04 2.03
N PHE A 4 -26.26 -19.35 1.38
CA PHE A 4 -25.60 -18.51 0.39
C PHE A 4 -26.10 -18.96 -0.99
N ASP A 5 -27.36 -18.67 -1.30
CA ASP A 5 -27.89 -18.76 -2.68
C ASP A 5 -27.49 -17.49 -3.43
N GLU A 6 -26.18 -17.30 -3.59
CA GLU A 6 -25.62 -16.28 -4.49
C GLU A 6 -25.48 -16.93 -5.87
N ASP A 7 -26.39 -16.56 -6.79
CA ASP A 7 -26.34 -17.02 -8.17
C ASP A 7 -24.96 -16.72 -8.79
N PRO A 8 -24.29 -17.69 -9.44
CA PRO A 8 -23.00 -17.45 -10.03
C PRO A 8 -23.10 -16.38 -11.14
N PRO A 9 -22.11 -15.49 -11.27
CA PRO A 9 -22.13 -14.46 -12.30
C PRO A 9 -22.20 -15.10 -13.70
N PRO A 10 -22.95 -14.51 -14.64
CA PRO A 10 -23.16 -15.10 -15.95
C PRO A 10 -21.83 -15.25 -16.70
N SER A 11 -21.61 -16.43 -17.28
CA SER A 11 -20.41 -16.73 -18.07
C SER A 11 -20.29 -15.77 -19.27
N PRO A 12 -19.07 -15.38 -19.66
CA PRO A 12 -18.86 -14.53 -20.82
C PRO A 12 -19.38 -15.20 -22.11
N PRO A 13 -19.86 -14.42 -23.09
CA PRO A 13 -20.48 -14.95 -24.29
C PRO A 13 -19.51 -15.83 -25.08
N ARG A 14 -19.93 -17.06 -25.38
CA ARG A 14 -19.19 -18.00 -26.23
C ARG A 14 -19.09 -17.43 -27.65
N PRO A 15 -17.94 -17.55 -28.33
CA PRO A 15 -17.84 -17.16 -29.73
C PRO A 15 -18.76 -18.04 -30.59
N ARG A 16 -19.61 -17.40 -31.40
CA ARG A 16 -20.48 -18.08 -32.38
C ARG A 16 -19.61 -18.81 -33.41
N PRO A 17 -19.93 -20.07 -33.77
CA PRO A 17 -19.31 -20.71 -34.93
C PRO A 17 -19.97 -20.18 -36.20
N GLU A 18 -19.42 -19.11 -36.77
CA GLU A 18 -19.77 -18.66 -38.11
C GLU A 18 -18.92 -19.40 -39.16
N GLY A 19 -19.60 -20.12 -40.05
CA GLY A 19 -19.21 -20.17 -41.46
C GLY A 19 -18.00 -21.04 -41.82
N ARG A 20 -18.28 -22.31 -42.10
CA ARG A 20 -17.49 -23.17 -42.99
C ARG A 20 -17.17 -22.43 -44.31
N ARG A 21 -15.94 -21.94 -44.49
CA ARG A 21 -15.36 -21.64 -45.81
C ARG A 21 -14.02 -22.32 -45.98
N ARG A 22 -14.01 -23.20 -46.99
CA ARG A 22 -12.90 -24.00 -47.50
C ARG A 22 -11.80 -23.09 -48.05
N GLY A 23 -10.59 -23.18 -47.49
CA GLY A 23 -9.41 -22.49 -47.98
C GLY A 23 -8.15 -23.29 -47.67
N THR A 24 -7.64 -24.01 -48.66
CA THR A 24 -6.34 -24.68 -48.64
C THR A 24 -5.20 -23.66 -48.62
N ARG A 25 -4.21 -23.80 -47.71
CA ARG A 25 -2.75 -23.76 -47.95
C ARG A 25 -1.95 -23.46 -46.68
N ARG A 26 -1.17 -24.47 -46.25
CA ARG A 26 0.28 -24.46 -46.02
C ARG A 26 0.88 -23.17 -45.39
N GLY A 27 1.39 -23.28 -44.15
CA GLY A 27 2.41 -22.37 -43.65
C GLY A 27 2.49 -22.27 -42.12
N GLY A 28 3.62 -22.72 -41.56
CA GLY A 28 4.28 -22.25 -40.33
C GLY A 28 3.42 -21.77 -39.17
N TRP A 29 3.35 -22.60 -38.13
CA TRP A 29 3.06 -22.17 -36.77
C TRP A 29 4.31 -21.48 -36.21
N GLU A 30 4.59 -20.25 -36.67
CA GLU A 30 5.35 -19.32 -35.83
C GLU A 30 4.41 -18.87 -34.72
N LEU A 31 4.42 -19.65 -33.64
CA LEU A 31 3.98 -19.16 -32.34
C LEU A 31 4.92 -18.00 -32.00
N VAL A 32 4.47 -16.78 -32.26
CA VAL A 32 4.99 -15.62 -31.55
C VAL A 32 4.71 -15.91 -30.09
N GLU A 33 5.76 -16.34 -29.41
CA GLU A 33 5.80 -16.61 -27.99
C GLU A 33 5.48 -15.28 -27.29
N ALA A 34 4.18 -15.07 -27.04
CA ALA A 34 3.75 -14.05 -26.10
C ALA A 34 4.46 -14.40 -24.79
N PRO A 35 5.18 -13.45 -24.15
CA PRO A 35 5.91 -13.76 -22.94
C PRO A 35 4.89 -14.28 -21.93
N MET A 36 4.98 -15.57 -21.62
CA MET A 36 4.32 -16.18 -20.49
C MET A 36 4.90 -15.48 -19.26
N VAL A 37 4.30 -14.36 -18.86
CA VAL A 37 4.50 -13.81 -17.53
C VAL A 37 4.05 -14.92 -16.60
N ALA A 38 5.01 -15.53 -15.91
CA ALA A 38 4.74 -16.66 -15.05
C ALA A 38 3.66 -16.24 -14.04
N PRO A 39 2.62 -17.07 -13.79
CA PRO A 39 1.53 -16.73 -12.87
C PRO A 39 2.00 -16.45 -11.43
N THR A 40 3.24 -16.79 -11.09
CA THR A 40 3.90 -16.44 -9.83
C THR A 40 4.38 -14.99 -9.77
N ALA A 41 4.68 -14.34 -10.91
CA ALA A 41 5.08 -12.94 -10.94
C ALA A 41 3.92 -12.03 -10.49
N THR A 42 2.70 -12.30 -10.95
CA THR A 42 1.50 -11.54 -10.55
C THR A 42 1.09 -11.77 -9.09
N LEU A 43 1.40 -12.94 -8.52
CA LEU A 43 1.15 -13.21 -7.10
C LEU A 43 2.17 -12.49 -6.20
N MET A 44 3.45 -12.57 -6.56
CA MET A 44 4.53 -11.88 -5.86
C MET A 44 4.34 -10.36 -5.88
N GLU A 45 3.95 -9.80 -7.04
CA GLU A 45 3.57 -8.38 -7.14
C GLU A 45 2.38 -8.05 -6.23
N ALA A 46 1.33 -8.87 -6.22
CA ALA A 46 0.16 -8.63 -5.37
C ALA A 46 0.50 -8.68 -3.86
N GLU A 47 1.41 -9.57 -3.44
CA GLU A 47 1.91 -9.63 -2.06
C GLU A 47 2.70 -8.37 -1.70
N GLU A 48 3.60 -7.91 -2.58
CA GLU A 48 4.37 -6.67 -2.37
C GLU A 48 3.45 -5.44 -2.26
N TYR A 49 2.42 -5.35 -3.10
CA TYR A 49 1.39 -4.30 -2.98
C TYR A 49 0.60 -4.40 -1.68
N GLY A 50 0.35 -5.62 -1.18
CA GLY A 50 -0.31 -5.85 0.10
C GLY A 50 0.51 -5.33 1.28
N GLU A 51 1.79 -5.65 1.32
CA GLU A 51 2.72 -5.17 2.36
C GLU A 51 2.88 -3.63 2.32
N MET A 52 2.89 -3.07 1.11
CA MET A 52 2.86 -1.63 0.91
C MET A 52 1.59 -1.01 1.51
N MET A 53 0.42 -1.58 1.22
CA MET A 53 -0.86 -1.11 1.75
C MET A 53 -0.97 -1.24 3.27
N GLU A 54 -0.44 -2.32 3.86
CA GLU A 54 -0.37 -2.46 5.32
C GLU A 54 0.42 -1.30 5.94
N SER A 55 1.55 -0.94 5.34
CA SER A 55 2.35 0.19 5.79
C SER A 55 1.58 1.51 5.69
N VAL A 56 0.83 1.72 4.61
CA VAL A 56 -0.02 2.92 4.44
C VAL A 56 -1.14 2.97 5.49
N ASP A 57 -1.81 1.84 5.73
CA ASP A 57 -2.92 1.74 6.68
C ASP A 57 -2.44 1.95 8.12
N GLU A 58 -1.29 1.38 8.50
CA GLU A 58 -0.69 1.60 9.82
C GLU A 58 -0.36 3.08 10.06
N VAL A 59 0.24 3.76 9.07
CA VAL A 59 0.54 5.19 9.19
C VAL A 59 -0.74 6.01 9.27
N THR A 60 -1.73 5.70 8.45
CA THR A 60 -3.01 6.40 8.46
C THR A 60 -3.71 6.23 9.81
N PHE A 61 -3.71 5.02 10.38
CA PHE A 61 -4.27 4.73 11.69
C PHE A 61 -3.55 5.50 12.81
N THR A 62 -2.21 5.53 12.78
CA THR A 62 -1.44 6.26 13.79
C THR A 62 -1.64 7.76 13.70
N LEU A 63 -1.70 8.33 12.49
CA LEU A 63 -2.05 9.73 12.23
C LEU A 63 -3.45 10.09 12.75
N ASP A 64 -4.41 9.18 12.62
CA ASP A 64 -5.76 9.35 13.14
C ASP A 64 -5.80 9.50 14.67
N GLY A 65 -4.81 8.94 15.37
CA GLY A 65 -4.63 9.11 16.81
C GLY A 65 -3.91 10.40 17.21
N LEU A 66 -3.41 11.19 16.25
CA LEU A 66 -2.85 12.54 16.46
C LEU A 66 -3.88 13.66 16.29
N ARG A 67 -5.12 13.34 15.89
CA ARG A 67 -6.18 14.33 15.72
C ARG A 67 -6.38 15.16 17.00
N PRO A 68 -6.75 16.45 16.89
CA PRO A 68 -6.96 17.32 18.08
C PRO A 68 -7.97 16.76 19.08
N ALA A 69 -8.99 16.03 18.60
CA ALA A 69 -9.99 15.36 19.43
C ALA A 69 -9.46 14.15 20.22
N ALA A 70 -8.27 13.63 19.90
CA ALA A 70 -7.71 12.46 20.55
C ALA A 70 -7.20 12.79 21.97
N GLN A 71 -7.40 11.84 22.88
CA GLN A 71 -6.91 11.93 24.26
C GLN A 71 -5.38 11.98 24.27
N LYS A 72 -4.79 12.67 25.27
CA LYS A 72 -3.32 12.80 25.41
C LYS A 72 -2.61 11.45 25.44
N ARG A 73 -3.20 10.43 26.08
CA ARG A 73 -2.66 9.07 26.10
C ARG A 73 -2.60 8.43 24.71
N THR A 74 -3.64 8.63 23.90
CA THR A 74 -3.72 8.14 22.52
C THR A 74 -2.67 8.83 21.66
N ARG A 75 -2.57 10.17 21.74
CA ARG A 75 -1.54 10.94 21.01
C ARG A 75 -0.13 10.42 21.29
N ARG A 76 0.20 10.16 22.57
CA ARG A 76 1.49 9.58 22.97
C ARG A 76 1.74 8.20 22.36
N ALA A 77 0.75 7.32 22.45
CA ALA A 77 0.86 5.97 21.91
C ALA A 77 1.04 6.00 20.38
N SER A 78 0.29 6.86 19.69
CA SER A 78 0.39 7.08 18.25
C SER A 78 1.75 7.64 17.84
N LEU A 79 2.30 8.64 18.54
CA LEU A 79 3.63 9.16 18.24
C LEU A 79 4.72 8.10 18.41
N LEU A 80 4.64 7.27 19.45
CA LEU A 80 5.60 6.17 19.66
C LEU A 80 5.48 5.09 18.58
N ALA A 81 4.26 4.71 18.21
CA ALA A 81 4.03 3.77 17.12
C ALA A 81 4.58 4.31 15.79
N LEU A 82 4.28 5.57 15.48
CA LEU A 82 4.78 6.25 14.29
C LEU A 82 6.31 6.31 14.25
N LEU A 83 6.95 6.55 15.39
CA LEU A 83 8.41 6.53 15.51
C LEU A 83 8.97 5.13 15.21
N GLY A 84 8.32 4.08 15.72
CA GLY A 84 8.68 2.70 15.43
C GLY A 84 8.56 2.35 13.94
N ILE A 85 7.50 2.84 13.28
CA ILE A 85 7.31 2.67 11.83
C ILE A 85 8.41 3.41 11.05
N CYS A 86 8.73 4.65 11.42
CA CYS A 86 9.72 5.48 10.73
C CYS A 86 11.17 5.06 10.98
N ALA A 87 11.44 4.24 12.00
CA ALA A 87 12.78 3.76 12.32
C ALA A 87 13.31 2.69 11.33
N SER A 88 12.44 2.08 10.51
CA SER A 88 12.83 1.09 9.50
C SER A 88 13.13 1.76 8.15
N ALA A 89 14.35 1.58 7.64
CA ALA A 89 14.76 2.11 6.33
C ALA A 89 13.90 1.60 5.16
N GLU A 90 13.47 0.34 5.22
CA GLU A 90 12.61 -0.25 4.20
C GLU A 90 11.23 0.42 4.19
N ARG A 91 10.63 0.58 5.36
CA ARG A 91 9.34 1.27 5.48
C ARG A 91 9.45 2.72 5.05
N HIS A 92 10.57 3.40 5.29
CA HIS A 92 10.71 4.79 4.91
C HIS A 92 10.71 5.03 3.39
N ARG A 93 11.20 4.07 2.58
CA ARG A 93 11.08 4.13 1.11
C ARG A 93 9.62 4.09 0.65
N VAL A 94 8.83 3.19 1.25
CA VAL A 94 7.38 3.08 1.00
C VAL A 94 6.66 4.37 1.42
N LEU A 95 6.98 4.92 2.59
CA LEU A 95 6.38 6.18 3.05
C LEU A 95 6.67 7.35 2.10
N ARG A 96 7.85 7.36 1.47
CA ARG A 96 8.23 8.38 0.48
C ARG A 96 7.49 8.19 -0.84
N SER A 97 7.42 6.97 -1.39
CA SER A 97 6.71 6.72 -2.65
C SER A 97 5.22 7.04 -2.55
N GLN A 98 4.64 6.87 -1.36
CA GLN A 98 3.23 7.15 -1.08
C GLN A 98 2.96 8.59 -0.57
N GLY A 99 3.99 9.43 -0.44
CA GLY A 99 3.83 10.82 0.04
C GLY A 99 3.40 10.95 1.50
N LEU A 100 3.52 9.89 2.30
CA LEU A 100 3.10 9.84 3.70
C LEU A 100 4.02 10.66 4.62
N VAL A 101 5.30 10.82 4.24
CA VAL A 101 6.25 11.65 4.99
C VAL A 101 5.74 13.08 5.15
N GLN A 102 5.22 13.69 4.08
CA GLN A 102 4.69 15.05 4.15
C GLN A 102 3.43 15.13 5.04
N GLN A 103 2.59 14.09 5.02
CA GLN A 103 1.40 14.01 5.87
C GLN A 103 1.79 13.93 7.35
N ILE A 104 2.82 13.13 7.67
CA ILE A 104 3.38 13.03 9.02
C ILE A 104 3.92 14.37 9.50
N ILE A 105 4.72 15.05 8.67
CA ILE A 105 5.27 16.37 9.01
C ILE A 105 4.14 17.36 9.25
N ASN A 106 3.16 17.43 8.35
CA ASN A 106 2.02 18.33 8.49
C ASN A 106 1.23 18.06 9.77
N ALA A 107 0.96 16.78 10.09
CA ALA A 107 0.25 16.38 11.30
C ALA A 107 1.00 16.78 12.58
N ILE A 108 2.33 16.65 12.61
CA ILE A 108 3.16 17.07 13.74
C ILE A 108 3.16 18.60 13.90
N LEU A 109 3.25 19.35 12.79
CA LEU A 109 3.31 20.81 12.83
C LEU A 109 2.01 21.46 13.34
N VAL A 110 0.86 20.82 13.10
CA VAL A 110 -0.45 21.28 13.60
C VAL A 110 -0.83 20.66 14.94
N LEU A 111 0.00 19.75 15.46
CA LEU A 111 -0.27 19.08 16.74
C LEU A 111 -0.12 20.07 17.89
N ASP A 112 -1.13 20.15 18.73
CA ASP A 112 -1.07 20.89 19.98
C ASP A 112 -0.28 20.07 21.02
N ILE A 113 1.00 20.44 21.20
CA ILE A 113 1.95 19.74 22.06
C ILE A 113 1.97 20.40 23.44
N ASP A 114 1.10 19.90 24.31
CA ASP A 114 0.99 20.36 25.70
C ASP A 114 1.97 19.66 26.67
N ASP A 115 2.59 18.56 26.24
CA ASP A 115 3.34 17.70 27.14
C ASP A 115 4.78 17.40 26.64
N PRO A 116 5.79 17.47 27.54
CA PRO A 116 7.18 17.26 27.16
C PRO A 116 7.49 15.93 26.45
N PRO A 117 6.89 14.78 26.84
CA PRO A 117 7.11 13.52 26.13
C PRO A 117 6.65 13.56 24.67
N CYS A 118 5.49 14.14 24.37
CA CYS A 118 5.03 14.34 22.99
C CYS A 118 5.97 15.26 22.21
N ALA A 119 6.50 16.32 22.83
CA ALA A 119 7.46 17.22 22.19
C ALA A 119 8.74 16.49 21.78
N ILE A 120 9.28 15.65 22.67
CA ILE A 120 10.49 14.86 22.40
C ILE A 120 10.21 13.84 21.29
N ALA A 121 9.06 13.15 21.33
CA ALA A 121 8.69 12.17 20.31
C ALA A 121 8.50 12.83 18.93
N ALA A 122 7.83 13.98 18.87
CA ALA A 122 7.66 14.77 17.66
C ALA A 122 9.01 15.24 17.09
N GLY A 123 9.90 15.74 17.94
CA GLY A 123 11.25 16.13 17.54
C GLY A 123 12.08 14.95 17.02
N ALA A 124 12.01 13.80 17.68
CA ALA A 124 12.67 12.58 17.25
C ALA A 124 12.14 12.09 15.89
N LEU A 125 10.83 12.14 15.67
CA LEU A 125 10.21 11.83 14.38
C LEU A 125 10.78 12.73 13.28
N LEU A 126 10.78 14.05 13.47
CA LEU A 126 11.33 14.99 12.48
C LEU A 126 12.82 14.72 12.21
N PHE A 127 13.60 14.40 13.26
CA PHE A 127 15.01 14.05 13.11
C PHE A 127 15.20 12.77 12.28
N VAL A 128 14.43 11.71 12.55
CA VAL A 128 14.52 10.44 11.81
C VAL A 128 14.13 10.65 10.35
N LEU A 129 13.02 11.34 10.10
CA LEU A 129 12.54 11.66 8.75
C LEU A 129 13.58 12.49 7.97
N ALA A 130 14.23 13.45 8.63
CA ALA A 130 15.26 14.29 8.01
C ALA A 130 16.59 13.55 7.78
N SER A 131 16.96 12.63 8.67
CA SER A 131 18.23 11.90 8.59
C SER A 131 18.27 10.94 7.40
N ASP A 132 17.13 10.34 7.06
CA ASP A 132 17.05 9.41 5.93
C ASP A 132 17.00 10.09 4.55
N VAL A 133 17.00 11.42 4.50
CA VAL A 133 17.25 12.17 3.25
C VAL A 133 18.72 12.03 2.81
N SER A 134 19.63 11.70 3.72
CA SER A 134 21.09 11.69 3.46
C SER A 134 21.63 10.36 2.91
N THR A 135 20.80 9.33 2.78
CA THR A 135 21.20 7.95 2.40
C THR A 135 20.85 7.56 0.96
N SER A 136 20.47 8.53 0.11
CA SER A 136 20.16 8.28 -1.30
C SER A 136 21.38 8.18 -2.20
#